data_AF-A0A9E0Y5I8-F1
#
_entry.id   AF-A0A9E0Y5I8-F1
#
_cell.length_a   1.000
_cell.length_b   1.000
_cell.length_c   1.000
_cell.angle_alpha   90.00
_cell.angle_beta   90.00
_cell.angle_gamma   90.00
#
_symmetry.space_group_name_H-M   'P 1'
#
loop_
_entity.id
_entity.type
_entity.pdbx_description
1 polymer ?
#
loop_
_entity_poly.entity_id
_entity_poly.type
_entity_poly.pdbx_seq_one_letter_code
_entity_poly.pdbx_strand_id
1 'polypeptide(L)'
;MEIYNLIRGHFAVRTGRTYKTPIQNKNFSIDSVGEWQIVLNLSTGKTANVYMTDILRVYTFIVSSYKDLKFSEVDQFIESNCIRKRAISYILPLIETFSDIQIVRQDELIIRFIQLPENA
;
A
#
# COMPACT_ATOMS: atom_id res chain seq x y z
N MET A 1 18.77 5.18 -4.18
CA MET A 1 18.00 5.58 -5.39
C MET A 1 17.38 4.40 -6.12
N GLU A 2 18.04 3.23 -6.14
CA GLU A 2 17.52 2.04 -6.86
C GLU A 2 16.15 1.55 -6.36
N ILE A 3 15.97 1.36 -5.05
CA ILE A 3 14.68 0.92 -4.46
C ILE A 3 13.53 1.87 -4.85
N TYR A 4 13.79 3.17 -4.84
CA TYR A 4 12.80 4.15 -5.26
C TYR A 4 12.41 4.02 -6.73
N ASN A 5 13.40 3.87 -7.63
CA ASN A 5 13.14 3.66 -9.05
C ASN A 5 12.40 2.34 -9.32
N LEU A 6 12.70 1.29 -8.54
CA LEU A 6 12.00 0.02 -8.62
C LEU A 6 10.53 0.17 -8.23
N ILE A 7 10.23 0.83 -7.11
CA ILE A 7 8.85 1.08 -6.65
C ILE A 7 8.10 1.97 -7.64
N ARG A 8 8.75 3.02 -8.13
CA ARG A 8 8.19 3.90 -9.15
C ARG A 8 7.86 3.13 -10.43
N GLY A 9 8.78 2.30 -10.91
CA GLY A 9 8.57 1.43 -12.08
C GLY A 9 7.44 0.41 -11.85
N HIS A 10 7.40 -0.20 -10.67
CA HIS A 10 6.36 -1.14 -10.27
C HIS A 10 4.95 -0.55 -10.30
N PHE A 11 4.78 0.69 -9.83
CA PHE A 11 3.49 1.37 -9.91
C PHE A 11 3.21 1.95 -11.30
N ALA A 12 4.24 2.36 -12.05
CA ALA A 12 4.07 2.88 -13.41
C ALA A 12 3.39 1.84 -14.32
N VAL A 13 3.84 0.58 -14.28
CA VAL A 13 3.23 -0.53 -15.05
C VAL A 13 1.81 -0.92 -14.57
N ARG A 14 1.37 -0.37 -13.43
CA ARG A 14 0.04 -0.59 -12.84
C ARG A 14 -0.92 0.58 -13.07
N THR A 15 -0.48 1.63 -13.76
CA THR A 15 -1.35 2.75 -14.16
C THR A 15 -2.56 2.24 -14.93
N GLY A 16 -3.74 2.79 -14.64
CA GLY A 16 -5.02 2.37 -15.20
C GLY A 16 -5.64 1.13 -14.52
N ARG A 17 -4.91 0.39 -13.68
CA ARG A 17 -5.50 -0.74 -12.93
C ARG A 17 -6.41 -0.24 -11.81
N THR A 18 -7.51 -0.98 -11.60
CA THR A 18 -8.47 -0.71 -10.52
C THR A 18 -8.18 -1.58 -9.31
N TYR A 19 -8.24 -0.96 -8.14
CA TYR A 19 -8.05 -1.53 -6.80
C TYR A 19 -9.29 -1.28 -5.95
N LYS A 20 -9.40 -1.98 -4.83
CA LYS A 20 -10.51 -1.82 -3.89
C LYS A 20 -10.00 -1.49 -2.49
N THR A 21 -10.65 -0.54 -1.83
CA THR A 21 -10.34 -0.25 -0.43
C THR A 21 -10.77 -1.42 0.46
N PRO A 22 -9.95 -1.81 1.47
CA PRO A 22 -10.15 -3.06 2.19
C PRO A 22 -11.40 -3.06 3.08
N ILE A 23 -11.77 -1.91 3.65
CA ILE A 23 -12.93 -1.79 4.55
C ILE A 23 -14.21 -1.43 3.79
N GLN A 24 -14.14 -0.42 2.93
CA GLN A 24 -15.33 0.14 2.28
C GLN A 24 -15.65 -0.52 0.93
N ASN A 25 -14.76 -1.38 0.42
CA ASN A 25 -14.89 -2.03 -0.88
C ASN A 25 -15.12 -1.03 -2.04
N LYS A 26 -14.55 0.18 -1.92
CA LYS A 26 -14.69 1.24 -2.93
C LYS A 26 -13.56 1.13 -3.95
N ASN A 27 -13.91 1.32 -5.21
CA ASN A 27 -12.93 1.29 -6.30
C ASN A 27 -12.09 2.57 -6.30
N PHE A 28 -10.81 2.40 -6.65
CA PHE A 28 -9.92 3.48 -7.05
C PHE A 28 -8.94 2.95 -8.10
N SER A 29 -8.31 3.82 -8.87
CA SER A 29 -7.26 3.44 -9.82
C SER A 29 -6.02 4.29 -9.67
N ILE A 30 -4.89 3.79 -10.17
CA ILE A 30 -3.68 4.60 -10.34
C ILE A 30 -3.86 5.40 -11.63
N ASP A 31 -3.95 6.72 -11.50
CA ASP A 31 -4.10 7.63 -12.63
C ASP A 31 -2.74 8.00 -13.23
N SER A 32 -1.78 8.34 -12.36
CA SER A 32 -0.41 8.62 -12.78
C SER A 32 0.60 8.36 -11.66
N VAL A 33 1.85 8.14 -12.07
CA VAL A 33 2.99 7.99 -11.15
C VAL A 33 3.96 9.13 -11.41
N GLY A 34 3.99 10.10 -10.50
CA GLY A 34 4.90 11.22 -10.54
C GLY A 34 6.31 10.84 -10.11
N GLU A 35 7.10 11.86 -9.79
CA GLU A 35 8.39 11.65 -9.12
C GLU A 35 8.09 11.08 -7.71
N TRP A 36 7.56 11.88 -6.79
CA TRP A 36 7.46 11.49 -5.37
C TRP A 36 6.14 10.85 -4.94
N GLN A 37 5.13 10.83 -5.81
CA GLN A 37 3.76 10.47 -5.45
C GLN A 37 3.04 9.70 -6.56
N ILE A 38 2.09 8.89 -6.14
CA ILE A 38 1.13 8.21 -6.98
C ILE A 38 -0.19 8.98 -6.89
N VAL A 39 -0.73 9.39 -8.03
CA VAL A 39 -2.05 10.02 -8.11
C VAL A 39 -3.08 8.92 -8.34
N LEU A 40 -4.08 8.91 -7.48
CA LEU A 40 -5.19 7.98 -7.48
C LEU A 40 -6.45 8.68 -7.95
N ASN A 41 -7.23 8.02 -8.80
CA ASN A 41 -8.58 8.43 -9.15
C ASN A 41 -9.57 7.62 -8.32
N LEU A 42 -10.41 8.31 -7.53
CA LEU A 42 -11.39 7.68 -6.66
C LEU A 42 -12.72 7.52 -7.38
N SER A 43 -13.53 6.53 -7.00
CA SER A 43 -14.88 6.34 -7.55
C SER A 43 -15.82 7.55 -7.38
N THR A 44 -15.46 8.52 -6.54
CA THR A 44 -16.19 9.78 -6.33
C THR A 44 -15.85 10.86 -7.35
N GLY A 45 -14.93 10.59 -8.29
CA GLY A 45 -14.38 11.57 -9.23
C GLY A 45 -13.33 12.50 -8.62
N LYS A 46 -12.99 12.32 -7.34
CA LYS A 46 -11.92 13.06 -6.66
C LYS A 46 -10.58 12.36 -6.85
N THR A 47 -9.50 13.11 -6.75
CA THR A 47 -8.14 12.56 -6.73
C THR A 47 -7.59 12.44 -5.31
N ALA A 48 -6.70 11.49 -5.10
CA ALA A 48 -5.89 11.37 -3.90
C ALA A 48 -4.43 11.13 -4.29
N ASN A 49 -3.49 11.57 -3.46
CA ASN A 49 -2.06 11.38 -3.67
C ASN A 49 -1.51 10.47 -2.58
N VAL A 50 -0.72 9.47 -2.94
CA VAL A 50 0.01 8.63 -1.99
C VAL A 50 1.50 8.83 -2.23
N TYR A 51 2.23 9.22 -1.20
CA TYR A 51 3.68 9.39 -1.31
C TYR A 51 4.37 8.02 -1.35
N MET A 52 5.34 7.85 -2.25
CA MET A 52 6.12 6.61 -2.33
C MET A 52 6.88 6.34 -1.02
N THR A 53 7.27 7.40 -0.31
CA THR A 53 7.92 7.29 1.00
C THR A 53 6.98 6.73 2.06
N ASP A 54 5.67 7.01 1.99
CA ASP A 54 4.69 6.43 2.93
C ASP A 54 4.50 4.93 2.65
N ILE A 55 4.47 4.53 1.37
CA ILE A 55 4.45 3.11 0.97
C ILE A 55 5.68 2.38 1.53
N LEU A 56 6.86 2.97 1.34
CA LEU A 56 8.12 2.43 1.86
C LEU A 56 8.13 2.32 3.39
N ARG A 57 7.69 3.35 4.11
CA ARG A 57 7.63 3.32 5.58
C ARG A 57 6.73 2.20 6.08
N VAL A 58 5.54 2.07 5.50
CA VAL A 58 4.57 1.05 5.90
C VAL A 58 5.08 -0.35 5.53
N TYR A 59 5.65 -0.52 4.35
CA TYR A 59 6.28 -1.78 3.95
C TYR A 59 7.39 -2.18 4.92
N THR A 60 8.34 -1.28 5.21
CA THR A 60 9.43 -1.54 6.16
C THR A 60 8.90 -1.90 7.54
N PHE A 61 7.84 -1.22 8.01
CA PHE A 61 7.21 -1.54 9.29
C PHE A 61 6.61 -2.95 9.30
N ILE A 62 5.92 -3.36 8.23
CA ILE A 62 5.32 -4.70 8.10
C ILE A 62 6.42 -5.77 8.09
N VAL A 63 7.46 -5.60 7.26
CA VAL A 63 8.55 -6.58 7.16
C VAL A 63 9.33 -6.69 8.48
N SER A 64 9.50 -5.58 9.21
CA SER A 64 10.25 -5.54 10.46
C SER A 64 9.45 -6.00 11.69
N SER A 65 8.14 -6.26 11.56
CA SER A 65 7.32 -6.66 12.71
C SER A 65 7.56 -8.11 13.13
N TYR A 66 7.99 -8.96 12.19
CA TYR A 66 8.10 -10.42 12.33
C TYR A 66 6.83 -11.11 12.86
N LYS A 67 5.68 -10.45 12.73
CA LYS A 67 4.38 -10.97 13.17
C LYS A 67 3.26 -10.47 12.26
N ASP A 68 2.15 -11.19 12.27
CA ASP A 68 0.89 -10.72 11.72
C ASP A 68 0.48 -9.39 12.38
N LEU A 69 0.14 -8.40 11.57
CA LEU A 69 -0.31 -7.09 12.04
C LEU A 69 -1.80 -6.92 11.83
N LYS A 70 -2.48 -6.36 12.82
CA LYS A 70 -3.87 -5.92 12.67
C LYS A 70 -3.93 -4.62 11.87
N PHE A 71 -5.04 -4.41 11.17
CA PHE A 71 -5.33 -3.14 10.50
C PHE A 71 -5.14 -1.94 11.42
N SER A 72 -5.59 -2.02 12.68
CA SER A 72 -5.46 -0.94 13.65
C SER A 72 -4.01 -0.60 14.01
N GLU A 73 -3.12 -1.59 14.06
CA GLU A 73 -1.69 -1.38 14.31
C GLU A 73 -1.04 -0.62 13.15
N VAL A 74 -1.38 -1.00 11.92
CA VAL A 74 -0.89 -0.31 10.72
C VAL A 74 -1.48 1.09 10.60
N ASP A 75 -2.76 1.27 10.96
CA ASP A 75 -3.43 2.58 10.92
C ASP A 75 -2.77 3.55 11.90
N GLN A 76 -2.51 3.09 13.13
CA GLN A 76 -1.81 3.86 14.14
C GLN A 76 -0.38 4.22 13.70
N PHE A 77 0.32 3.29 13.04
CA PHE A 77 1.64 3.57 12.48
C PHE A 77 1.58 4.66 11.40
N ILE A 78 0.61 4.58 10.48
CA ILE A 78 0.42 5.58 9.42
C ILE A 78 0.12 6.96 10.01
N GLU A 79 -0.78 7.05 11.00
CA GLU A 79 -1.12 8.32 11.66
C GLU A 79 0.09 8.99 12.32
N SER A 80 1.02 8.19 12.82
CA SER A 80 2.18 8.67 13.58
C SER A 80 3.40 8.96 12.71
N ASN A 81 3.59 8.23 11.60
CA ASN A 81 4.86 8.20 10.87
C ASN A 81 4.77 8.56 9.37
N CYS A 82 3.57 8.61 8.79
CA CYS A 82 3.40 8.93 7.38
C CYS A 82 3.11 10.42 7.16
N ILE A 83 3.50 10.93 6.00
CA ILE A 83 3.22 12.32 5.59
C ILE A 83 1.70 12.48 5.43
N ARG A 84 1.06 11.52 4.74
CA ARG A 84 -0.39 11.52 4.57
C ARG A 84 -1.09 10.67 5.63
N LYS A 85 -1.75 11.36 6.55
CA LYS A 85 -2.65 10.76 7.55
C LYS A 85 -3.92 10.21 6.89
N ARG A 86 -4.55 9.24 7.53
CA ARG A 86 -5.80 8.58 7.13
C ARG A 86 -5.77 7.98 5.72
N ALA A 87 -4.59 7.59 5.27
CA ALA A 87 -4.36 7.07 3.91
C ALA A 87 -4.35 5.54 3.84
N ILE A 88 -4.52 4.84 4.97
CA ILE A 88 -4.44 3.37 5.04
C ILE A 88 -5.34 2.66 4.03
N SER A 89 -6.54 3.22 3.77
CA SER A 89 -7.51 2.65 2.83
C SER A 89 -6.98 2.54 1.40
N TYR A 90 -5.96 3.33 1.05
CA TYR A 90 -5.32 3.31 -0.26
C TYR A 90 -3.93 2.68 -0.21
N ILE A 91 -3.18 2.90 0.87
CA ILE A 91 -1.82 2.36 1.02
C ILE A 91 -1.85 0.84 1.08
N LEU A 92 -2.78 0.23 1.81
CA LEU A 92 -2.81 -1.23 1.98
C LEU A 92 -2.99 -1.98 0.64
N PRO A 93 -3.99 -1.67 -0.21
CA PRO A 93 -4.11 -2.33 -1.51
C PRO A 93 -2.92 -2.07 -2.45
N LEU A 94 -2.21 -0.95 -2.28
CA LEU A 94 -1.00 -0.68 -3.06
C LEU A 94 0.17 -1.53 -2.58
N ILE A 95 0.33 -1.72 -1.27
CA ILE A 95 1.38 -2.57 -0.70
C ILE A 95 1.11 -4.05 -0.96
N GLU A 96 -0.16 -4.48 -0.97
CA GLU A 96 -0.56 -5.85 -1.35
C GLU A 96 -0.13 -6.22 -2.78
N THR A 97 0.25 -5.25 -3.61
CA THR A 97 0.81 -5.54 -4.93
C THR A 97 2.25 -6.06 -4.89
N PHE A 98 2.91 -6.01 -3.74
CA PHE A 98 4.20 -6.65 -3.50
C PHE A 98 3.97 -8.13 -3.17
N SER A 99 4.74 -9.01 -3.80
CA SER A 99 4.53 -10.46 -3.78
C SER A 99 4.68 -11.12 -2.41
N ASP A 100 5.37 -10.44 -1.51
CA ASP A 100 5.68 -10.86 -0.15
C ASP A 100 4.74 -10.24 0.89
N ILE A 101 3.69 -9.53 0.47
CA ILE A 101 2.66 -9.01 1.37
C ILE A 101 1.32 -9.65 1.05
N GLN A 102 0.63 -10.11 2.10
CA GLN A 102 -0.71 -10.67 1.98
C GLN A 102 -1.66 -9.98 2.95
N ILE A 103 -2.82 -9.55 2.45
CA ILE A 103 -3.92 -9.06 3.27
C ILE A 103 -4.97 -10.16 3.40
N VAL A 104 -5.20 -10.62 4.62
CA VAL A 104 -6.13 -11.71 4.92
C VAL A 104 -7.33 -11.15 5.66
N ARG A 105 -8.52 -11.47 5.14
CA ARG A 105 -9.79 -11.13 5.78
C ARG A 105 -10.32 -12.34 6.56
N GLN A 106 -10.21 -12.30 7.87
CA GLN A 106 -10.83 -13.24 8.82
C GLN A 106 -11.93 -12.50 9.60
N ASP A 107 -11.98 -12.69 10.92
CA ASP A 107 -12.81 -11.89 11.83
C ASP A 107 -12.35 -10.41 11.89
N GLU A 108 -11.05 -10.20 11.69
CA GLU A 108 -10.42 -8.89 11.49
C GLU A 108 -9.51 -8.91 10.24
N LEU A 109 -9.09 -7.72 9.79
CA LEU A 109 -8.20 -7.58 8.64
C LEU A 109 -6.74 -7.64 9.11
N ILE A 110 -6.05 -8.69 8.66
CA ILE A 110 -4.67 -9.01 9.03
C ILE A 110 -3.74 -8.74 7.85
N ILE A 111 -2.58 -8.17 8.13
CA ILE A 111 -1.51 -7.90 7.17
C ILE A 111 -0.32 -8.79 7.53
N ARG A 112 0.11 -9.61 6.57
CA ARG A 112 1.19 -10.59 6.74
C ARG A 112 2.34 -10.30 5.79
N PHE A 113 3.56 -10.45 6.29
CA PHE A 113 4.74 -10.60 5.46
C PHE A 113 4.98 -12.10 5.22
N ILE A 114 5.06 -12.51 3.95
CA ILE A 114 5.31 -13.89 3.55
C ILE A 114 6.74 -13.97 3.05
N GLN A 115 7.58 -14.73 3.76
CA GLN A 115 8.92 -15.04 3.28
C GLN A 115 8.79 -15.92 2.04
N LEU A 116 9.17 -15.37 0.88
CA LEU A 116 9.19 -16.13 -0.36
C LEU A 116 10.27 -17.21 -0.27
N PRO A 117 10.02 -18.44 -0.76
CA PRO A 117 11.04 -19.48 -0.78
C PRO A 117 12.23 -19.01 -1.62
N GLU A 118 13.46 -19.32 -1.18
CA GLU A 118 14.73 -18.85 -1.81
C GLU A 118 14.93 -19.28 -3.28
N ASN A 119 14.00 -20.06 -3.87
CA ASN A 119 14.11 -20.66 -5.19
C ASN A 119 12.91 -20.37 -6.13
N ALA A 120 12.24 -19.22 -5.98
CA ALA A 120 11.14 -18.80 -6.86
C ALA A 120 11.61 -18.04 -8.11
#